data_AF-A0A0A6PK12-F1
#
_entry.id   AF-A0A0A6PK12-F1
#
_cell.length_a   1.000
_cell.length_b   1.000
_cell.length_c   1.000
_cell.angle_alpha   90.00
_cell.angle_beta   90.00
_cell.angle_gamma   90.00
#
_symmetry.space_group_name_H-M   'P 1'
#
loop_
_entity.id
_entity.type
_entity.pdbx_description
1 polymer ?
#
loop_
_entity_poly.entity_id
_entity_poly.type
_entity_poly.pdbx_seq_one_letter_code
_entity_poly.pdbx_strand_id
1 'polypeptide(L)'
;MKSKVYIETSIPSFYYEIRTNPEIVARRSWTRQWWDESRQYYEIVTSDAVVDELNKGDYPTKANALELVSNLPFLPFEEDISEIVQNYIEHKLMPKDPMGDALHMALASYHKCDFLLTWNCKNLANANKFTHIKRINTLLGLFVPTLVTPLELIGETEYEK
;
A
#
# COMPACT_ATOMS: atom_id res chain seq x y z
N MET A 1 19.86 7.14 -2.93
CA MET A 1 19.24 6.03 -2.18
C MET A 1 17.84 5.85 -2.75
N LYS A 2 17.39 4.62 -3.00
CA LYS A 2 16.05 4.40 -3.56
C LYS A 2 15.00 4.64 -2.49
N SER A 3 13.88 5.27 -2.82
CA SER A 3 12.76 5.40 -1.89
C SER A 3 12.11 4.05 -1.66
N LYS A 4 11.70 3.77 -0.42
CA LYS A 4 11.04 2.53 -0.02
C LYS A 4 9.52 2.64 -0.24
N VAL A 5 8.96 1.68 -0.97
CA VAL A 5 7.53 1.63 -1.32
C VAL A 5 6.92 0.37 -0.73
N TYR A 6 5.93 0.56 0.16
CA TYR A 6 5.10 -0.52 0.66
C TYR A 6 3.95 -0.80 -0.32
N ILE A 7 3.84 -2.05 -0.74
CA ILE A 7 2.78 -2.55 -1.62
C ILE A 7 1.68 -3.17 -0.77
N GLU A 8 0.49 -2.58 -0.80
CA GLU A 8 -0.73 -3.20 -0.24
C GLU A 8 -1.55 -3.96 -1.31
N THR A 9 -2.54 -4.71 -0.84
CA THR A 9 -3.32 -5.73 -1.56
C THR A 9 -3.98 -5.27 -2.86
N SER A 10 -4.41 -4.01 -2.95
CA SER A 10 -5.08 -3.54 -4.16
C SER A 10 -4.15 -3.53 -5.38
N ILE A 11 -2.83 -3.41 -5.18
CA ILE A 11 -1.85 -3.36 -6.26
C ILE A 11 -1.77 -4.71 -7.02
N PRO A 12 -1.41 -5.85 -6.39
CA PRO A 12 -1.42 -7.13 -7.10
C PRO A 12 -2.83 -7.51 -7.59
N SER A 13 -3.88 -7.09 -6.88
CA SER A 13 -5.27 -7.30 -7.31
C SER A 13 -5.59 -6.58 -8.63
N PHE A 14 -5.28 -5.29 -8.74
CA PHE A 14 -5.51 -4.52 -9.97
C PHE A 14 -4.56 -4.92 -11.11
N TYR A 15 -3.37 -5.43 -10.80
CA TYR A 15 -2.43 -5.92 -11.83
C TYR A 15 -3.06 -7.05 -12.67
N TYR A 16 -3.74 -8.00 -12.03
CA TYR A 16 -4.39 -9.13 -12.70
C TYR A 16 -5.89 -9.00 -12.91
N GLU A 17 -6.52 -7.92 -12.45
CA GLU A 17 -7.95 -7.69 -12.61
C GLU A 17 -8.40 -7.92 -14.07
N ILE A 18 -9.55 -8.58 -14.27
CA ILE A 18 -10.03 -9.02 -15.60
C ILE A 18 -11.26 -8.23 -16.06
N ARG A 19 -11.97 -7.57 -15.15
CA ARG A 19 -13.15 -6.77 -15.47
C ARG A 19 -12.80 -5.67 -16.48
N THR A 20 -13.77 -5.35 -17.33
CA THR A 20 -13.59 -4.48 -18.49
C THR A 20 -14.22 -3.09 -18.32
N ASN A 21 -14.73 -2.77 -17.14
CA ASN A 21 -15.22 -1.43 -16.83
C ASN A 21 -14.10 -0.39 -17.05
N PRO A 22 -14.36 0.77 -17.68
CA PRO A 22 -13.32 1.72 -18.05
C PRO A 22 -12.39 2.15 -16.90
N GLU A 23 -12.96 2.42 -15.72
CA GLU A 23 -12.19 2.75 -14.50
C GLU A 23 -11.22 1.64 -14.10
N ILE A 24 -11.68 0.39 -14.18
CA ILE A 24 -10.88 -0.78 -13.83
C ILE A 24 -9.76 -0.98 -14.86
N VAL A 25 -10.07 -0.85 -16.15
CA VAL A 25 -9.09 -0.96 -17.23
C VAL A 25 -7.99 0.09 -17.06
N ALA A 26 -8.35 1.33 -16.72
CA ALA A 26 -7.40 2.40 -16.44
C ALA A 26 -6.49 2.08 -15.24
N ARG A 27 -7.07 1.74 -14.08
CA ARG A 27 -6.30 1.37 -12.88
C ARG A 27 -5.37 0.20 -13.12
N ARG A 28 -5.84 -0.85 -13.81
CA ARG A 28 -5.00 -1.98 -14.22
C ARG A 28 -3.85 -1.54 -15.12
N SER A 29 -4.13 -0.68 -16.10
CA SER A 29 -3.10 -0.16 -17.00
C SER A 29 -2.02 0.60 -16.25
N TRP A 30 -2.41 1.50 -15.35
CA TRP A 30 -1.46 2.27 -14.55
C TRP A 30 -0.71 1.41 -13.53
N THR A 31 -1.38 0.44 -12.89
CA THR A 31 -0.70 -0.53 -12.02
C THR A 31 0.38 -1.29 -12.78
N ARG A 32 0.07 -1.80 -13.99
CA ARG A 32 1.04 -2.53 -14.82
C ARG A 32 2.17 -1.62 -15.28
N GLN A 33 1.85 -0.44 -15.77
CA GLN A 33 2.86 0.52 -16.20
C GLN A 33 3.84 0.86 -15.06
N TRP A 34 3.34 1.18 -13.86
CA TRP A 34 4.20 1.44 -12.72
C TRP A 34 5.02 0.19 -12.33
N TRP A 35 4.37 -0.97 -12.26
CA TRP A 35 5.02 -2.20 -11.84
C TRP A 35 6.11 -2.65 -12.82
N ASP A 36 5.83 -2.63 -14.11
CA ASP A 36 6.70 -3.19 -15.14
C ASP A 36 7.83 -2.21 -15.50
N GLU A 37 7.56 -0.90 -15.48
CA GLU A 37 8.50 0.11 -15.98
C GLU A 37 9.19 0.90 -14.86
N SER A 38 8.47 1.18 -13.76
CA SER A 38 8.92 2.14 -12.74
C SER A 38 9.40 1.50 -11.43
N ARG A 39 8.93 0.29 -11.06
CA ARG A 39 9.27 -0.32 -9.76
C ARG A 39 10.77 -0.47 -9.50
N GLN A 40 11.56 -0.61 -10.58
CA GLN A 40 13.01 -0.79 -10.52
C GLN A 40 13.74 0.40 -9.88
N TYR A 41 13.11 1.59 -9.84
CA TYR A 41 13.68 2.79 -9.22
C TYR A 41 13.49 2.86 -7.70
N TYR A 42 12.75 1.90 -7.13
CA TYR A 42 12.35 1.88 -5.73
C TYR A 42 12.88 0.63 -4.99
N GLU A 43 12.90 0.71 -3.67
CA GLU A 43 12.99 -0.47 -2.80
C GLU A 43 11.57 -0.94 -2.50
N ILE A 44 11.15 -2.04 -3.12
CA ILE A 44 9.78 -2.55 -2.99
C ILE A 44 9.71 -3.53 -1.83
N VAL A 45 8.72 -3.35 -0.95
CA VAL A 45 8.45 -4.23 0.18
C VAL A 45 6.95 -4.52 0.29
N THR A 46 6.60 -5.63 0.92
CA THR A 46 5.20 -6.00 1.25
C THR A 46 5.13 -6.63 2.64
N SER A 47 4.07 -7.33 2.99
CA SER A 47 3.93 -8.02 4.29
C SER A 47 2.90 -9.15 4.23
N ASP A 48 2.87 -9.99 5.27
CA ASP A 48 1.88 -11.06 5.41
C ASP A 48 0.43 -10.55 5.39
N ALA A 49 0.17 -9.31 5.83
CA ALA A 49 -1.16 -8.70 5.72
C ALA A 49 -1.73 -8.75 4.29
N VAL A 50 -0.88 -8.55 3.28
CA VAL A 50 -1.29 -8.62 1.87
C VAL A 50 -1.64 -10.05 1.47
N VAL A 51 -0.82 -11.02 1.88
CA VAL A 51 -1.06 -12.44 1.60
C VAL A 51 -2.36 -12.90 2.25
N ASP A 52 -2.62 -12.49 3.49
CA ASP A 52 -3.84 -12.80 4.22
C ASP A 52 -5.08 -12.20 3.54
N GLU A 53 -5.03 -10.94 3.12
CA GLU A 53 -6.14 -10.32 2.40
C GLU A 53 -6.39 -10.95 1.03
N LEU A 54 -5.34 -11.22 0.25
CA LEU A 54 -5.46 -11.95 -1.02
C LEU A 54 -6.06 -13.35 -0.79
N ASN A 55 -5.73 -14.00 0.33
CA ASN A 55 -6.24 -15.31 0.70
C ASN A 55 -7.70 -15.32 1.15
N LYS A 56 -8.19 -14.25 1.76
CA LYS A 56 -9.61 -14.10 2.15
C LYS A 56 -10.55 -14.00 0.94
N GLY A 57 -10.07 -13.47 -0.19
CA GLY A 57 -10.86 -13.39 -1.41
C GLY A 57 -10.92 -14.72 -2.17
N ASP A 58 -12.01 -14.91 -2.93
CA ASP A 58 -12.14 -15.95 -3.93
C ASP A 58 -12.41 -15.31 -5.30
N TYR A 59 -11.40 -15.36 -6.17
CA TYR A 59 -11.44 -14.75 -7.49
C TYR A 59 -10.44 -15.43 -8.44
N PRO A 60 -10.71 -15.45 -9.76
CA PRO A 60 -9.93 -16.26 -10.72
C PRO A 60 -8.43 -15.92 -10.78
N THR A 61 -8.06 -14.71 -10.37
CA THR A 61 -6.70 -14.17 -10.51
C THR A 61 -5.88 -14.22 -9.21
N LYS A 62 -6.42 -14.82 -8.16
CA LYS A 62 -5.78 -14.92 -6.84
C LYS A 62 -4.40 -15.55 -6.87
N ALA A 63 -4.24 -16.67 -7.56
CA ALA A 63 -2.96 -17.37 -7.67
C ALA A 63 -1.88 -16.46 -8.28
N ASN A 64 -2.23 -15.74 -9.36
CA ASN A 64 -1.32 -14.80 -10.00
C ASN A 64 -0.95 -13.63 -9.08
N ALA A 65 -1.93 -13.09 -8.34
CA ALA A 65 -1.70 -11.98 -7.41
C ALA A 65 -0.77 -12.38 -6.25
N LEU A 66 -0.92 -13.59 -5.71
CA LEU A 66 -0.02 -14.15 -4.69
C LEU A 66 1.39 -14.39 -5.25
N GLU A 67 1.50 -14.95 -6.46
CA GLU A 67 2.79 -15.18 -7.12
C GLU A 67 3.55 -13.86 -7.34
N LEU A 68 2.85 -12.80 -7.75
CA LEU A 68 3.46 -11.49 -8.02
C LEU A 68 4.17 -10.88 -6.80
N VAL A 69 3.62 -11.08 -5.60
CA VAL A 69 4.20 -10.55 -4.35
C VAL A 69 5.16 -11.53 -3.67
N SER A 70 5.17 -12.80 -4.06
CA SER A 70 5.92 -13.87 -3.38
C SER A 70 7.43 -13.66 -3.31
N ASN A 71 8.01 -12.94 -4.28
CA ASN A 71 9.44 -12.67 -4.35
C ASN A 71 9.85 -11.30 -3.78
N LEU A 72 8.89 -10.55 -3.23
CA LEU A 72 9.19 -9.29 -2.55
C LEU A 72 9.75 -9.54 -1.15
N PRO A 73 10.59 -8.64 -0.61
CA PRO A 73 10.89 -8.62 0.82
C PRO A 73 9.63 -8.35 1.65
N PHE A 74 9.41 -9.18 2.68
CA PHE A 74 8.32 -9.03 3.63
C PHE A 74 8.79 -8.25 4.85
N LEU A 75 8.07 -7.20 5.20
CA LEU A 75 8.28 -6.48 6.44
C LEU A 75 7.83 -7.37 7.61
N PRO A 76 8.66 -7.53 8.65
CA PRO A 76 8.29 -8.31 9.82
C PRO A 76 7.18 -7.60 10.60
N PHE A 77 6.34 -8.41 11.24
CA PHE A 77 5.37 -7.94 12.20
C PHE A 77 6.02 -7.90 13.60
N GLU A 78 6.17 -6.70 14.15
CA GLU A 78 6.69 -6.47 15.51
C GLU A 78 5.55 -6.24 16.50
N GLU A 79 5.74 -6.55 17.79
CA GLU A 79 4.70 -6.40 18.82
C GLU A 79 4.11 -4.97 18.87
N ASP A 80 4.98 -3.96 18.76
CA ASP A 80 4.62 -2.52 18.71
C ASP A 80 3.58 -2.19 17.63
N ILE A 81 3.56 -2.94 16.52
CA ILE A 81 2.64 -2.69 15.40
C ILE A 81 1.18 -2.91 15.84
N SER A 82 0.94 -3.88 16.73
CA SER A 82 -0.39 -4.12 17.27
C SER A 82 -0.93 -2.90 18.03
N GLU A 83 -0.07 -2.26 18.82
CA GLU A 83 -0.43 -1.06 19.59
C GLU A 83 -0.70 0.14 18.68
N ILE A 84 0.07 0.28 17.60
CA ILE A 84 -0.13 1.33 16.60
C ILE A 84 -1.49 1.14 15.89
N VAL A 85 -1.80 -0.08 15.47
CA VAL A 85 -3.09 -0.42 14.84
C VAL A 85 -4.24 -0.08 15.76
N GLN A 86 -4.14 -0.47 17.04
CA GLN A 86 -5.17 -0.17 18.03
C GLN A 86 -5.36 1.34 18.20
N ASN A 87 -4.27 2.11 18.27
CA ASN A 87 -4.33 3.58 18.33
C ASN A 87 -5.04 4.18 17.10
N TYR A 88 -4.77 3.67 15.90
CA TYR A 88 -5.47 4.14 14.68
C TYR A 88 -6.97 3.90 14.74
N ILE A 89 -7.40 2.75 15.27
CA ILE A 89 -8.81 2.40 15.39
C ILE A 89 -9.49 3.26 16.46
N GLU A 90 -8.87 3.44 17.62
CA GLU A 90 -9.41 4.23 18.74
C GLU A 90 -9.59 5.70 18.36
N HIS A 91 -8.63 6.26 17.64
CA HIS A 91 -8.70 7.62 17.11
C HIS A 91 -9.59 7.75 15.86
N LYS A 92 -10.25 6.67 15.43
CA LYS A 92 -11.11 6.62 14.24
C LYS A 92 -10.40 7.07 12.96
N LEU A 93 -9.10 6.79 12.87
CA LEU A 93 -8.30 7.08 11.69
C LEU A 93 -8.70 6.14 10.54
N MET A 94 -8.86 4.87 10.89
CA MET A 94 -9.23 3.78 9.99
C MET A 94 -10.51 3.08 10.48
N PRO A 95 -11.18 2.29 9.62
CA PRO A 95 -12.29 1.44 10.03
C PRO A 95 -11.90 0.53 11.21
N LYS A 96 -12.89 0.04 11.95
CA LYS A 96 -12.71 -0.92 13.05
C LYS A 96 -12.42 -2.34 12.53
N ASP A 97 -11.37 -2.46 11.74
CA ASP A 97 -10.82 -3.72 11.24
C ASP A 97 -9.30 -3.70 11.45
N PRO A 98 -8.79 -4.40 12.49
CA PRO A 98 -7.37 -4.40 12.81
C PRO A 98 -6.53 -5.12 11.75
N MET A 99 -7.12 -5.94 10.90
CA MET A 99 -6.41 -6.68 9.85
C MET A 99 -6.51 -6.02 8.47
N GLY A 100 -7.15 -4.84 8.38
CA GLY A 100 -7.34 -4.10 7.14
C GLY A 100 -6.39 -2.89 7.01
N ASP A 101 -6.93 -1.78 6.51
CA ASP A 101 -6.17 -0.54 6.20
C ASP A 101 -5.29 -0.01 7.36
N ALA A 102 -5.71 -0.23 8.62
CA ALA A 102 -4.94 0.17 9.79
C ALA A 102 -3.59 -0.54 9.88
N LEU A 103 -3.55 -1.85 9.57
CA LEU A 103 -2.34 -2.66 9.60
C LEU A 103 -1.37 -2.24 8.50
N HIS A 104 -1.86 -2.06 7.27
CA HIS A 104 -1.04 -1.57 6.16
C HIS A 104 -0.39 -0.21 6.47
N MET A 105 -1.17 0.73 7.03
CA MET A 105 -0.65 2.03 7.44
C MET A 105 0.40 1.91 8.57
N ALA A 106 0.17 1.03 9.54
CA ALA A 106 1.06 0.83 10.68
C ALA A 106 2.39 0.24 10.24
N LEU A 107 2.38 -0.79 9.39
CA LEU A 107 3.57 -1.41 8.81
C LEU A 107 4.40 -0.39 8.02
N ALA A 108 3.76 0.38 7.13
CA ALA A 108 4.46 1.39 6.35
C ALA A 108 5.08 2.49 7.23
N SER A 109 4.37 2.91 8.29
CA SER A 109 4.85 3.93 9.22
C SER A 109 5.98 3.45 10.13
N TYR A 110 5.85 2.24 10.70
CA TYR A 110 6.84 1.66 11.60
C TYR A 110 8.17 1.41 10.88
N HIS A 111 8.10 0.82 9.68
CA HIS A 111 9.27 0.48 8.86
C HIS A 111 9.78 1.64 7.99
N LYS A 112 9.24 2.85 8.19
CA LYS A 112 9.66 4.10 7.53
C LYS A 112 9.66 3.98 6.01
N CYS A 113 8.58 3.45 5.44
CA CYS A 113 8.39 3.43 4.00
C CYS A 113 8.09 4.85 3.53
N ASP A 114 8.81 5.36 2.54
CA ASP A 114 8.57 6.69 1.96
C ASP A 114 7.18 6.78 1.35
N PHE A 115 6.74 5.69 0.72
CA PHE A 115 5.44 5.57 0.05
C PHE A 115 4.65 4.35 0.54
N LEU A 116 3.34 4.52 0.66
CA LEU A 116 2.36 3.44 0.69
C LEU A 116 1.58 3.52 -0.62
N LEU A 117 1.75 2.52 -1.49
CA LEU A 117 1.15 2.50 -2.82
C LEU A 117 -0.22 1.81 -2.79
N THR A 118 -1.29 2.52 -3.17
CA THR A 118 -2.65 1.99 -3.04
C THR A 118 -3.66 2.56 -4.04
N TRP A 119 -4.71 1.79 -4.34
CA TRP A 119 -5.94 2.27 -4.99
C TRP A 119 -7.09 2.52 -3.99
N ASN A 120 -6.90 2.29 -2.69
CA ASN A 120 -7.91 2.60 -1.68
C ASN A 120 -7.97 4.11 -1.40
N CYS A 121 -8.61 4.85 -2.31
CA CYS A 121 -8.85 6.29 -2.18
C CYS A 121 -9.95 6.63 -1.16
N LYS A 122 -10.52 5.64 -0.46
CA LYS A 122 -11.53 5.86 0.59
C LYS A 122 -10.86 6.07 1.94
N ASN A 123 -9.92 5.17 2.29
CA ASN A 123 -9.32 5.13 3.61
C ASN A 123 -7.84 5.47 3.65
N LEU A 124 -7.08 5.11 2.63
CA LEU A 124 -5.63 5.31 2.58
C LEU A 124 -5.30 6.55 1.74
N ALA A 125 -5.33 6.46 0.40
CA ALA A 125 -5.06 7.55 -0.53
C ALA A 125 -6.22 8.56 -0.62
N ASN A 126 -6.66 9.09 0.53
CA ASN A 126 -7.70 10.09 0.65
C ASN A 126 -7.12 11.37 1.26
N ALA A 127 -6.96 12.41 0.44
CA ALA A 127 -6.41 13.70 0.88
C ALA A 127 -7.15 14.31 2.08
N ASN A 128 -8.46 14.08 2.21
CA ASN A 128 -9.25 14.58 3.34
C ASN A 128 -8.86 13.93 4.67
N LYS A 129 -8.25 12.73 4.64
CA LYS A 129 -7.75 12.04 5.83
C LYS A 129 -6.30 12.37 6.14
N PHE A 130 -5.54 12.93 5.19
CA PHE A 130 -4.10 13.10 5.33
C PHE A 130 -3.70 13.95 6.55
N THR A 131 -4.40 15.05 6.80
CA THR A 131 -4.17 15.87 8.01
C THR A 131 -4.40 15.08 9.29
N HIS A 132 -5.40 14.20 9.32
CA HIS A 132 -5.67 13.35 10.47
C HIS A 132 -4.58 12.29 10.65
N ILE A 133 -4.16 11.63 9.56
CA ILE A 133 -3.08 10.63 9.55
C ILE A 133 -1.79 11.25 10.06
N LYS A 134 -1.39 12.39 9.48
CA LYS A 134 -0.20 13.13 9.88
C LYS A 134 -0.24 13.49 11.37
N ARG A 135 -1.38 13.99 11.87
CA ARG A 135 -1.53 14.34 13.29
C ARG A 135 -1.33 13.12 14.19
N ILE A 136 -2.04 12.03 13.93
CA ILE A 136 -1.97 10.83 14.78
C ILE A 136 -0.56 10.22 14.75
N ASN A 137 0.04 10.04 13.56
CA ASN A 137 1.40 9.51 13.46
C ASN A 137 2.42 10.41 14.17
N THR A 138 2.30 11.74 14.04
CA THR A 138 3.20 12.67 14.73
C THR A 138 3.05 12.56 16.25
N LEU A 139 1.82 12.44 16.78
CA LEU A 139 1.58 12.25 18.21
C LEU A 139 2.19 10.94 18.74
N LEU A 140 2.19 9.89 17.92
CA LEU A 140 2.77 8.59 18.25
C LEU A 140 4.29 8.51 17.96
N GLY A 141 4.91 9.57 17.44
CA GLY A 141 6.33 9.57 17.05
C GLY A 141 6.64 8.71 15.82
N LEU A 142 5.64 8.38 15.00
CA LEU A 142 5.75 7.53 13.83
C LEU A 142 6.10 8.30 12.56
N PHE A 143 6.74 7.62 11.61
CA PHE A 143 6.93 8.15 10.26
C PHE A 143 5.58 8.33 9.55
N VAL A 144 5.49 9.30 8.65
CA VAL A 144 4.28 9.57 7.86
C VAL A 144 4.58 9.24 6.39
N PRO A 145 4.24 8.03 5.91
CA PRO A 145 4.39 7.69 4.51
C PRO A 145 3.53 8.61 3.63
N THR A 146 4.02 8.90 2.44
CA THR A 146 3.18 9.54 1.41
C THR A 146 2.26 8.47 0.82
N LEU A 147 0.95 8.72 0.87
CA LEU A 147 -0.06 7.78 0.38
C LEU A 147 -0.36 8.11 -1.07
N VAL A 148 0.01 7.22 -1.98
CA VAL A 148 0.03 7.50 -3.42
C VAL A 148 -0.60 6.37 -4.21
N THR A 149 -1.17 6.70 -5.35
CA THR A 149 -1.62 5.75 -6.36
C THR A 149 -0.48 5.42 -7.33
N PRO A 150 -0.54 4.29 -8.06
CA PRO A 150 0.41 3.99 -9.14
C PRO A 150 0.61 5.14 -10.12
N LEU A 151 -0.48 5.83 -10.49
CA LEU A 151 -0.43 6.95 -11.43
C LEU A 151 0.49 8.09 -10.95
N GLU A 152 0.54 8.35 -9.64
CA GLU A 152 1.38 9.41 -9.05
C GLU A 152 2.86 9.03 -8.99
N LEU A 153 3.20 7.75 -9.18
CA LEU A 153 4.59 7.28 -9.24
C LEU A 153 5.03 6.87 -10.66
N ILE A 154 4.20 7.09 -11.68
CA ILE A 154 4.58 6.95 -13.09
C ILE A 154 5.24 8.26 -13.53
N GLY A 155 6.50 8.20 -13.97
CA GLY A 155 7.20 9.37 -14.48
C GLY A 155 8.71 9.33 -14.26
N GLU A 156 9.39 10.39 -14.66
CA GLU A 156 10.85 10.51 -14.61
C GLU A 156 11.33 10.52 -13.14
N THR A 157 11.99 9.44 -12.74
CA THR A 157 12.85 9.41 -11.53
C THR A 157 14.25 9.95 -11.83
N GLU A 158 14.57 10.21 -13.10
CA GLU A 158 15.72 10.98 -13.53
C GLU A 158 15.33 12.45 -13.61
N TYR A 159 15.63 13.22 -12.57
CA TYR A 159 15.87 14.64 -12.80
C TYR A 159 16.95 14.73 -13.88
N GLU A 160 16.59 15.37 -15.00
CA GLU A 160 17.44 16.02 -16.00
C GLU A 160 18.95 15.85 -15.77
N LYS A 161 19.62 15.11 -16.67
CA LYS A 161 21.08 15.20 -16.83
C LYS A 161 21.50 16.57 -17.34
#